data_AF-A0A5B1QQR5-F1
#
_entry.id   AF-A0A5B1QQR5-F1
#
_cell.length_a   1.000
_cell.length_b   1.000
_cell.length_c   1.000
_cell.angle_alpha   90.00
_cell.angle_beta   90.00
_cell.angle_gamma   90.00
#
_symmetry.space_group_name_H-M   'P 1'
#
loop_
_entity.id
_entity.type
_entity.pdbx_description
1 polymer ?
#
loop_
_entity_poly.entity_id
_entity_poly.type
_entity_poly.pdbx_seq_one_letter_code
_entity_poly.pdbx_strand_id
1 'polypeptide(L)'
;MSVNSSSIPTTLGALQAGCLFAIALSGVAALQTFLYYRSYPQDAFRYKCMVAWLWLLDATNTVLISVVTWQYLIVNFTNTQIPNHIYDTLAITITLTAASTLSVNLFYCHRVYKLSGDNWHIAAPIIVLSVARLALSIVSTVKMTQSHTWDAFESKYKPIFTSGLALSAFTDIVIALTLCLYLQSQRNGLAGTREMVDAIIVITVNNGALTCVVAVASLICVSRTSSLFTAARC
;
A
#
# COMPACT_ATOMS: atom_id res chain seq x y z
N MET A 1 20.85 21.13 -11.40
CA MET A 1 20.71 19.82 -12.07
C MET A 1 20.07 20.10 -13.43
N SER A 2 20.78 19.92 -14.54
CA SER A 2 20.17 20.00 -15.88
C SER A 2 19.23 18.80 -16.01
N VAL A 3 17.92 19.04 -15.88
CA VAL A 3 16.89 18.03 -16.13
C VAL A 3 17.06 17.59 -17.57
N ASN A 4 17.65 16.41 -17.79
CA ASN A 4 17.87 15.89 -19.13
C ASN A 4 16.50 15.71 -19.76
N SER A 5 16.26 16.29 -20.94
CA SER A 5 14.95 16.21 -21.63
C SER A 5 14.52 14.77 -21.94
N SER A 6 15.45 13.81 -21.87
CA SER A 6 15.20 12.35 -21.95
C SER A 6 14.68 11.72 -20.65
N SER A 7 14.90 12.32 -19.48
CA SER A 7 14.44 11.80 -18.19
C SER A 7 12.96 12.08 -17.92
N ILE A 8 12.46 13.24 -18.39
CA ILE A 8 11.07 13.68 -18.23
C ILE A 8 10.05 12.66 -18.79
N PRO A 9 10.15 12.19 -20.05
CA PRO A 9 9.19 11.22 -20.58
C PRO A 9 9.26 9.87 -19.85
N THR A 10 10.42 9.50 -19.32
CA THR A 10 10.58 8.25 -18.55
C THR A 10 9.88 8.34 -17.20
N THR A 11 10.05 9.45 -16.46
CA THR A 11 9.44 9.65 -15.14
C THR A 11 7.93 9.90 -15.24
N LEU A 12 7.48 10.76 -16.17
CA LEU A 12 6.06 11.03 -16.37
C LEU A 12 5.33 9.83 -17.01
N GLY A 13 5.99 9.11 -17.91
CA GLY A 13 5.46 7.87 -18.47
C GLY A 13 5.28 6.79 -17.41
N ALA A 14 6.25 6.63 -16.51
CA ALA A 14 6.13 5.70 -15.38
C ALA A 14 5.01 6.11 -14.42
N LEU A 15 4.84 7.41 -14.14
CA LEU A 15 3.74 7.93 -13.32
C LEU A 15 2.37 7.61 -13.95
N GLN A 16 2.21 7.85 -15.25
CA GLN A 16 0.99 7.54 -15.99
C GLN A 16 0.69 6.03 -16.00
N ALA A 17 1.70 5.20 -16.23
CA ALA A 17 1.55 3.75 -16.18
C ALA A 17 1.11 3.26 -14.79
N GLY A 18 1.71 3.83 -13.73
CA GLY A 18 1.31 3.58 -12.35
C GLY A 18 -0.14 3.98 -12.06
N CYS A 19 -0.59 5.13 -12.57
CA CYS A 19 -1.97 5.58 -12.45
C CYS A 19 -2.95 4.60 -13.14
N LEU A 20 -2.65 4.15 -14.36
CA LEU A 20 -3.49 3.18 -15.07
C LEU A 20 -3.58 1.85 -14.32
N PHE A 21 -2.46 1.39 -13.77
CA PHE A 21 -2.42 0.17 -12.97
C PHE A 21 -3.24 0.32 -11.67
N ALA A 22 -3.14 1.47 -10.99
CA ALA A 22 -3.95 1.76 -9.81
C ALA A 22 -5.45 1.74 -10.11
N ILE A 23 -5.88 2.34 -11.23
CA ILE A 23 -7.28 2.32 -11.67
C ILE A 23 -7.75 0.87 -11.93
N ALA A 24 -6.92 0.06 -12.59
CA ALA A 24 -7.25 -1.33 -12.85
C ALA A 24 -7.42 -2.14 -11.55
N LEU A 25 -6.52 -1.96 -10.58
CA LEU A 25 -6.64 -2.62 -9.27
C LEU A 25 -7.86 -2.14 -8.49
N SER A 26 -8.19 -0.84 -8.54
CA SER A 26 -9.41 -0.32 -7.92
C SER A 26 -10.68 -0.95 -8.53
N GLY A 27 -10.68 -1.20 -9.84
CA GLY A 27 -11.74 -1.96 -10.51
C GLY A 27 -11.89 -3.39 -9.97
N VAL A 28 -10.78 -4.09 -9.72
CA VAL A 28 -10.78 -5.42 -9.08
C VAL A 28 -11.29 -5.33 -7.64
N ALA A 29 -10.88 -4.33 -6.87
CA ALA A 29 -11.35 -4.11 -5.50
C ALA A 29 -12.86 -3.82 -5.45
N ALA A 30 -13.40 -3.09 -6.43
CA ALA A 30 -14.83 -2.86 -6.57
C ALA A 30 -15.59 -4.16 -6.85
N LEU A 31 -15.07 -5.02 -7.74
CA LEU A 31 -15.66 -6.34 -8.01
C LEU A 31 -15.62 -7.23 -6.76
N GLN A 32 -14.51 -7.26 -6.03
CA GLN A 32 -14.39 -8.01 -4.77
C GLN A 32 -15.42 -7.53 -3.74
N THR A 33 -15.60 -6.22 -3.63
CA THR A 33 -16.61 -5.60 -2.74
C THR A 33 -18.02 -6.03 -3.13
N PHE A 34 -18.35 -5.98 -4.42
CA PHE A 34 -19.65 -6.41 -4.93
C PHE A 34 -19.92 -7.90 -4.65
N LEU A 35 -18.94 -8.77 -4.92
CA LEU A 35 -19.06 -10.20 -4.65
C LEU A 35 -19.24 -10.49 -3.16
N TYR A 36 -18.57 -9.74 -2.28
CA TYR A 36 -18.75 -9.88 -0.83
C TYR A 36 -20.20 -9.61 -0.41
N TYR A 37 -20.80 -8.50 -0.85
CA TYR A 37 -22.19 -8.17 -0.52
C TYR A 37 -23.19 -9.19 -1.05
N ARG A 38 -22.89 -9.81 -2.19
CA ARG A 38 -23.75 -10.84 -2.80
C ARG A 38 -23.64 -12.19 -2.08
N SER A 39 -22.42 -12.62 -1.73
CA SER A 39 -22.18 -13.94 -1.14
C SER A 39 -22.45 -14.00 0.37
N TYR A 40 -22.34 -12.86 1.08
CA TYR A 40 -22.48 -12.80 2.54
C TYR A 40 -23.60 -11.85 3.00
N PRO A 41 -24.87 -12.10 2.62
CA PRO A 41 -25.98 -11.22 3.00
C PRO A 41 -26.27 -11.24 4.51
N GLN A 42 -25.91 -12.30 5.24
CA GLN A 42 -26.17 -12.44 6.68
C GLN A 42 -25.03 -11.97 7.58
N ASP A 43 -23.92 -11.47 7.02
CA ASP A 43 -22.79 -10.98 7.81
C ASP A 43 -23.16 -9.75 8.66
N ALA A 44 -22.53 -9.64 9.83
CA ALA A 44 -22.76 -8.55 10.77
C ALA A 44 -22.50 -7.19 10.12
N PHE A 45 -23.39 -6.22 10.40
CA PHE A 45 -23.35 -4.88 9.82
C PHE A 45 -21.99 -4.18 9.95
N ARG A 46 -21.27 -4.42 11.06
CA ARG A 46 -19.92 -3.86 11.29
C ARG A 46 -18.93 -4.22 10.17
N TYR A 47 -18.96 -5.46 9.69
CA TYR A 47 -18.05 -5.92 8.62
C TYR A 47 -18.42 -5.29 7.27
N LYS A 48 -19.72 -5.18 6.99
CA LYS A 48 -20.23 -4.47 5.80
C LYS A 48 -19.81 -3.01 5.79
N CYS A 49 -20.02 -2.27 6.89
CA CYS A 49 -19.55 -0.89 7.00
C CYS A 49 -18.05 -0.76 6.76
N MET A 50 -17.25 -1.68 7.29
CA MET A 50 -15.81 -1.66 7.11
C MET A 50 -15.38 -1.92 5.66
N VAL A 51 -16.03 -2.85 4.97
CA VAL A 51 -15.78 -3.10 3.54
C VAL A 51 -16.18 -1.89 2.69
N ALA A 52 -17.33 -1.27 2.96
CA ALA A 52 -17.74 -0.04 2.28
C ALA A 52 -16.74 1.11 2.53
N TRP A 53 -16.26 1.26 3.76
CA TRP A 53 -15.27 2.26 4.13
C TRP A 53 -13.95 2.08 3.38
N LEU A 54 -13.42 0.86 3.33
CA LEU A 54 -12.20 0.55 2.59
C LEU A 54 -12.34 0.82 1.09
N TRP A 55 -13.48 0.44 0.51
CA TRP A 55 -13.76 0.71 -0.90
C TRP A 55 -13.84 2.21 -1.21
N LEU A 56 -14.50 3.00 -0.35
CA LEU A 56 -14.59 4.45 -0.50
C LEU A 56 -13.21 5.12 -0.41
N LEU A 57 -12.37 4.67 0.53
CA LEU A 57 -11.00 5.16 0.63
C LEU A 57 -10.19 4.85 -0.63
N ASP A 58 -10.27 3.62 -1.15
CA ASP A 58 -9.58 3.21 -2.37
C ASP A 58 -10.03 3.99 -3.61
N ALA A 59 -11.34 4.13 -3.80
CA ALA A 59 -11.91 4.92 -4.90
C ALA A 59 -11.47 6.39 -4.82
N THR A 60 -11.52 6.99 -3.64
CA THR A 60 -11.09 8.39 -3.43
C THR A 60 -9.60 8.53 -3.71
N ASN A 61 -8.77 7.58 -3.26
CA ASN A 61 -7.33 7.59 -3.52
C ASN A 61 -7.04 7.52 -5.02
N THR A 62 -7.74 6.63 -5.74
CA THR A 62 -7.58 6.44 -7.19
C THR A 62 -7.98 7.70 -7.97
N VAL A 63 -9.06 8.38 -7.57
CA VAL A 63 -9.47 9.66 -8.17
C VAL A 63 -8.42 10.74 -7.92
N LEU A 64 -7.90 10.87 -6.69
CA LEU A 64 -6.87 11.85 -6.37
C LEU A 64 -5.58 11.61 -7.16
N ILE A 65 -5.13 10.35 -7.29
CA ILE A 65 -3.98 9.99 -8.12
C ILE A 65 -4.21 10.38 -9.59
N SER A 66 -5.41 10.18 -10.11
CA SER A 66 -5.78 10.57 -11.46
C SER A 66 -5.74 12.08 -11.67
N VAL A 67 -6.24 12.86 -10.70
CA VAL A 67 -6.19 14.33 -10.71
C VAL A 67 -4.74 14.83 -10.65
N VAL A 68 -3.92 14.27 -9.77
CA VAL A 68 -2.49 14.61 -9.68
C VAL A 68 -1.78 14.33 -10.99
N THR A 69 -2.03 13.16 -11.57
CA THR A 69 -1.43 12.74 -12.84
C THR A 69 -1.86 13.68 -13.98
N TRP A 70 -3.13 14.08 -14.02
CA TRP A 70 -3.65 15.08 -14.97
C TRP A 70 -2.96 16.45 -14.81
N GLN A 71 -2.76 16.89 -13.56
CA GLN A 71 -2.07 18.15 -13.28
C GLN A 71 -0.60 18.13 -13.71
N TYR A 72 0.11 17.01 -13.51
CA TYR A 72 1.50 16.86 -13.93
C TYR A 72 1.66 16.70 -15.45
N LEU A 73 0.78 15.94 -16.12
CA LEU A 73 0.91 15.66 -17.55
C LEU A 73 0.31 16.72 -18.47
N ILE A 74 -0.83 17.31 -18.12
CA ILE A 74 -1.62 18.13 -19.06
C ILE A 74 -1.55 19.61 -18.70
N VAL A 75 -1.94 19.96 -17.48
CA VAL A 75 -2.07 21.38 -17.08
C VAL A 75 -0.71 22.09 -17.07
N ASN A 76 0.34 21.36 -16.72
CA ASN A 76 1.67 21.91 -16.46
C ASN A 76 2.75 21.44 -17.44
N PHE A 77 2.34 20.91 -18.61
CA PHE A 77 3.22 20.31 -19.61
C PHE A 77 4.37 21.23 -20.08
N THR A 78 4.16 22.55 -20.08
CA THR A 78 5.13 23.54 -20.62
C THR A 78 6.14 24.05 -19.58
N ASN A 79 5.95 23.78 -18.28
CA ASN A 79 6.78 24.39 -17.23
C ASN A 79 7.76 23.36 -16.63
N THR A 80 9.02 23.45 -17.06
CA THR A 80 10.12 22.49 -16.80
C THR A 80 10.62 22.45 -15.35
N GLN A 81 10.13 23.35 -14.48
CA GLN A 81 10.49 23.42 -13.05
C GLN A 81 9.57 22.59 -12.13
N ILE A 82 8.45 22.08 -12.67
CA ILE A 82 7.37 21.48 -11.87
C ILE A 82 7.62 20.05 -11.36
N PRO A 83 8.49 19.20 -11.95
CA PRO A 83 8.82 17.91 -11.33
C PRO A 83 9.35 18.03 -9.90
N ASN A 84 9.88 19.21 -9.54
CA ASN A 84 10.42 19.50 -8.21
C ASN A 84 9.39 20.02 -7.19
N HIS A 85 8.16 20.35 -7.59
CA HIS A 85 7.14 20.84 -6.66
C HIS A 85 6.17 19.71 -6.26
N ILE A 86 6.10 19.43 -4.96
CA ILE A 86 5.17 18.46 -4.39
C ILE A 86 3.84 19.16 -4.17
N TYR A 87 2.81 18.80 -4.95
CA TYR A 87 1.45 19.33 -4.75
C TYR A 87 0.86 18.82 -3.44
N ASP A 88 0.10 19.67 -2.73
CA ASP A 88 -0.62 19.30 -1.51
C ASP A 88 -1.57 18.10 -1.71
N THR A 89 -2.10 17.94 -2.93
CA THR A 89 -2.92 16.80 -3.32
C THR A 89 -2.20 15.46 -3.13
N LEU A 90 -0.88 15.40 -3.32
CA LEU A 90 -0.08 14.20 -3.03
C LEU A 90 -0.05 13.88 -1.53
N ALA A 91 0.05 14.89 -0.67
CA ALA A 91 0.02 14.70 0.78
C ALA A 91 -1.32 14.12 1.25
N ILE A 92 -2.43 14.54 0.61
CA ILE A 92 -3.77 13.99 0.87
C ILE A 92 -3.82 12.52 0.48
N THR A 93 -3.35 12.15 -0.71
CA THR A 93 -3.27 10.74 -1.18
C THR A 93 -2.48 9.86 -0.21
N ILE A 94 -1.35 10.35 0.30
CA ILE A 94 -0.54 9.62 1.27
C ILE A 94 -1.28 9.45 2.60
N THR A 95 -1.94 10.50 3.08
CA THR A 95 -2.75 10.45 4.31
C THR A 95 -3.88 9.43 4.17
N LEU A 96 -4.54 9.40 3.02
CA LEU A 96 -5.61 8.46 2.73
C LEU A 96 -5.12 7.01 2.67
N THR A 97 -3.93 6.80 2.08
CA THR A 97 -3.25 5.51 2.05
C THR A 97 -2.86 5.04 3.46
N ALA A 98 -2.40 5.94 4.32
CA ALA A 98 -2.10 5.64 5.73
C ALA A 98 -3.37 5.26 6.51
N ALA A 99 -4.48 5.99 6.30
CA ALA A 99 -5.78 5.67 6.92
C ALA A 99 -6.32 4.30 6.46
N SER A 100 -6.18 3.99 5.17
CA SER A 100 -6.54 2.67 4.63
C SER A 100 -5.70 1.56 5.26
N THR A 101 -4.37 1.73 5.28
CA THR A 101 -3.43 0.77 5.89
C THR A 101 -3.75 0.52 7.36
N LEU A 102 -4.03 1.57 8.13
CA LEU A 102 -4.40 1.47 9.54
C LEU A 102 -5.70 0.68 9.71
N SER A 103 -6.71 0.99 8.90
CA SER A 103 -8.01 0.29 8.92
C SER A 103 -7.83 -1.21 8.66
N VAL A 104 -7.03 -1.56 7.64
CA VAL A 104 -6.73 -2.95 7.27
C VAL A 104 -5.96 -3.67 8.38
N ASN A 105 -4.93 -3.04 8.94
CA ASN A 105 -4.12 -3.66 10.01
C ASN A 105 -4.93 -3.91 11.28
N LEU A 106 -5.79 -2.97 11.68
CA LEU A 106 -6.70 -3.15 12.81
C LEU A 106 -7.67 -4.31 12.57
N PHE A 107 -8.20 -4.44 11.34
CA PHE A 107 -9.07 -5.55 10.98
C PHE A 107 -8.36 -6.91 11.07
N TYR A 108 -7.18 -7.03 10.48
CA TYR A 108 -6.40 -8.27 10.52
C TYR A 108 -6.01 -8.62 11.95
N CYS A 109 -5.60 -7.63 12.75
CA CYS A 109 -5.31 -7.83 14.16
C CYS A 109 -6.54 -8.36 14.92
N HIS A 110 -7.70 -7.71 14.78
CA HIS A 110 -8.93 -8.14 15.43
C HIS A 110 -9.32 -9.57 15.01
N ARG A 111 -9.16 -9.89 13.71
CA ARG A 111 -9.43 -11.23 13.20
C ARG A 111 -8.47 -12.26 13.80
N VAL A 112 -7.17 -11.99 13.82
CA VAL A 112 -6.15 -12.87 14.42
C VAL A 112 -6.39 -13.06 15.92
N TYR A 113 -6.65 -11.98 16.66
CA TYR A 113 -6.91 -12.05 18.10
C TYR A 113 -8.11 -12.95 18.44
N LYS A 114 -9.24 -12.74 17.77
CA LYS A 114 -10.45 -13.54 17.97
C LYS A 114 -10.27 -15.02 17.56
N LEU A 115 -9.46 -15.27 16.53
CA LEU A 115 -9.17 -16.63 16.04
C LEU A 115 -8.12 -17.36 16.87
N SER A 116 -7.16 -16.66 17.48
CA SER A 116 -6.11 -17.26 18.32
C SER A 116 -6.61 -17.68 19.71
N GLY A 117 -7.91 -17.57 20.00
CA GLY A 117 -8.49 -17.93 21.30
C GLY A 117 -7.98 -17.03 22.43
N ASP A 118 -7.93 -15.72 22.18
CA ASP A 118 -7.39 -14.69 23.09
C ASP A 118 -5.88 -14.79 23.40
N ASN A 119 -5.12 -15.60 22.65
CA ASN A 119 -3.67 -15.64 22.81
C ASN A 119 -2.98 -14.37 22.28
N TRP A 120 -2.72 -13.44 23.19
CA TRP A 120 -2.07 -12.15 22.92
C TRP A 120 -0.67 -12.28 22.29
N HIS A 121 0.03 -13.40 22.50
CA HIS A 121 1.39 -13.62 22.03
C HIS A 121 1.57 -13.58 20.49
N ILE A 122 0.53 -13.92 19.72
CA ILE A 122 0.59 -13.89 18.25
C ILE A 122 0.09 -12.53 17.71
N ALA A 123 -0.90 -11.93 18.36
CA ALA A 123 -1.47 -10.64 17.94
C ALA A 123 -0.57 -9.44 18.29
N ALA A 124 0.09 -9.46 19.45
CA ALA A 124 0.97 -8.38 19.92
C ALA A 124 2.08 -7.99 18.93
N PRO A 125 2.89 -8.92 18.38
CA PRO A 125 3.93 -8.52 17.43
C PRO A 125 3.37 -7.88 16.17
N ILE A 126 2.21 -8.33 15.67
CA ILE A 126 1.55 -7.78 14.48
C ILE A 126 1.06 -6.34 14.73
N ILE A 127 0.52 -6.06 15.92
CA ILE A 127 0.10 -4.71 16.31
C ILE A 127 1.32 -3.78 16.38
N VAL A 128 2.39 -4.21 17.05
CA VAL A 128 3.60 -3.40 17.21
C VAL A 128 4.21 -3.09 15.84
N LEU A 129 4.30 -4.07 14.95
CA LEU A 129 4.81 -3.90 13.60
C LEU A 129 3.93 -2.93 12.78
N SER A 130 2.60 -3.05 12.91
CA SER A 130 1.62 -2.19 12.24
C SER A 130 1.73 -0.74 12.70
N VAL A 131 1.86 -0.51 14.02
CA VAL A 131 2.01 0.84 14.59
C VAL A 131 3.36 1.43 14.19
N ALA A 132 4.44 0.65 14.24
CA ALA A 132 5.76 1.09 13.80
C ALA A 132 5.77 1.49 12.31
N ARG A 133 5.11 0.72 11.45
CA ARG A 133 4.92 1.05 10.03
C ARG A 133 4.17 2.37 9.85
N LEU A 134 3.07 2.56 10.58
CA LEU A 134 2.29 3.80 10.52
C LEU A 134 3.11 5.01 10.97
N ALA A 135 3.86 4.88 12.07
CA ALA A 135 4.73 5.94 12.56
C ALA A 135 5.80 6.32 11.51
N LEU A 136 6.46 5.35 10.89
CA LEU A 136 7.45 5.61 9.83
C LEU A 136 6.80 6.26 8.59
N SER A 137 5.60 5.84 8.21
CA SER A 137 4.86 6.42 7.08
C SER A 137 4.48 7.88 7.35
N ILE A 138 3.97 8.20 8.54
CA ILE A 138 3.64 9.58 8.94
C ILE A 138 4.90 10.44 8.96
N VAL A 139 5.99 9.96 9.58
CA VAL A 139 7.26 10.70 9.65
C VAL A 139 7.81 10.98 8.25
N SER A 140 7.80 9.98 7.36
CA SER A 140 8.24 10.14 5.98
C SER A 140 7.39 11.18 5.23
N THR A 141 6.07 11.16 5.44
CA THR A 141 5.13 12.09 4.79
C THR A 141 5.37 13.52 5.25
N VAL A 142 5.46 13.74 6.56
CA VAL A 142 5.72 15.08 7.13
C VAL A 142 7.05 15.65 6.62
N LYS A 143 8.09 14.81 6.52
CA LYS A 143 9.39 15.23 5.99
C LYS A 143 9.38 15.49 4.49
N MET A 144 8.54 14.78 3.75
CA MET A 144 8.33 15.00 2.32
C MET A 144 7.62 16.34 2.07
N THR A 145 6.57 16.66 2.84
CA THR A 145 5.84 17.94 2.74
C THR A 145 6.72 19.13 3.17
N GLN A 146 7.57 18.97 4.20
CA GLN A 146 8.45 20.05 4.68
C GLN A 146 9.61 20.38 3.73
N SER A 147 10.07 19.42 2.92
CA SER A 147 11.30 19.60 2.11
C SER A 147 11.05 20.37 0.81
N HIS A 148 9.79 20.44 0.32
CA HIS A 148 9.32 21.11 -0.90
C HIS A 148 10.07 20.81 -2.22
N THR A 149 11.22 20.11 -2.19
CA THR A 149 12.10 19.77 -3.31
C THR A 149 12.66 18.35 -3.11
N TRP A 150 12.68 17.55 -4.18
CA TRP A 150 13.17 16.16 -4.13
C TRP A 150 14.65 16.02 -3.74
N ASP A 151 15.52 16.94 -4.17
CA ASP A 151 16.96 16.93 -3.85
C ASP A 151 17.23 17.04 -2.33
N ALA A 152 16.47 17.90 -1.63
CA ALA A 152 16.58 18.06 -0.19
C ALA A 152 16.06 16.84 0.57
N PHE A 153 14.99 16.21 0.05
CA PHE A 153 14.43 14.99 0.62
C PHE A 153 15.38 13.79 0.45
N GLU A 154 15.95 13.62 -0.74
CA GLU A 154 16.80 12.48 -1.07
C GLU A 154 18.11 12.49 -0.27
N SER A 155 18.75 13.64 -0.08
CA SER A 155 20.03 13.69 0.64
C SER A 155 19.92 13.34 2.13
N LYS A 156 18.78 13.65 2.77
CA LYS A 156 18.65 13.60 4.24
C LYS A 156 17.67 12.53 4.74
N TYR A 157 16.68 12.14 3.94
CA TYR A 157 15.56 11.30 4.39
C TYR A 157 15.42 9.97 3.63
N LYS A 158 16.27 9.70 2.62
CA LYS A 158 16.35 8.41 1.92
C LYS A 158 16.46 7.17 2.85
N PRO A 159 17.29 7.14 3.92
CA PRO A 159 17.35 5.96 4.80
C PRO A 159 16.06 5.74 5.60
N ILE A 160 15.33 6.81 5.95
CA ILE A 160 14.04 6.72 6.64
C ILE A 160 12.97 6.17 5.69
N PHE A 161 12.98 6.61 4.44
CA PHE A 161 12.06 6.10 3.41
C PHE A 161 12.30 4.62 3.11
N THR A 162 13.56 4.22 2.89
CA THR A 162 13.92 2.82 2.60
C THR A 162 13.58 1.89 3.77
N SER A 163 13.86 2.32 5.01
CA SER A 163 13.51 1.52 6.20
C SER A 163 12.00 1.40 6.40
N GLY A 164 11.23 2.45 6.09
CA GLY A 164 9.77 2.41 6.06
C GLY A 164 9.23 1.39 5.04
N LEU A 165 9.78 1.37 3.82
CA LEU A 165 9.43 0.38 2.80
C LEU A 165 9.82 -1.04 3.20
N ALA A 166 10.99 -1.22 3.81
CA ALA A 166 11.46 -2.53 4.27
C ALA A 166 10.55 -3.09 5.37
N LEU A 167 10.19 -2.25 6.34
CA LEU A 167 9.26 -2.63 7.40
C LEU A 167 7.86 -2.92 6.84
N SER A 168 7.42 -2.17 5.83
CA SER A 168 6.16 -2.41 5.12
C SER A 168 6.15 -3.82 4.51
N ALA A 169 7.16 -4.15 3.70
CA ALA A 169 7.29 -5.46 3.06
C ALA A 169 7.35 -6.60 4.09
N PHE A 170 8.13 -6.42 5.16
CA PHE A 170 8.22 -7.40 6.24
C PHE A 170 6.88 -7.64 6.93
N THR A 171 6.13 -6.56 7.19
CA THR A 171 4.79 -6.65 7.81
C THR A 171 3.82 -7.42 6.93
N ASP A 172 3.80 -7.14 5.62
CA ASP A 172 2.91 -7.81 4.67
C ASP A 172 3.22 -9.32 4.60
N ILE A 173 4.50 -9.71 4.62
CA ILE A 173 4.95 -11.11 4.68
C ILE A 173 4.47 -11.79 5.97
N VAL A 174 4.66 -11.15 7.12
CA VAL A 174 4.25 -11.70 8.42
C VAL A 174 2.73 -11.91 8.48
N ILE A 175 1.94 -10.93 8.01
CA ILE A 175 0.48 -11.04 7.96
C ILE A 175 0.06 -12.17 7.01
N ALA A 176 0.63 -12.24 5.81
CA ALA A 176 0.33 -13.27 4.83
C ALA A 176 0.65 -14.68 5.37
N LEU A 177 1.84 -14.87 5.97
CA LEU A 177 2.24 -16.14 6.56
C LEU A 177 1.34 -16.54 7.73
N THR A 178 1.04 -15.61 8.64
CA THR A 178 0.17 -15.87 9.79
C THR A 178 -1.22 -16.31 9.32
N LEU A 179 -1.77 -15.62 8.32
CA LEU A 179 -3.06 -15.95 7.76
C LEU A 179 -3.04 -17.32 7.06
N CYS A 180 -2.02 -17.61 6.25
CA CYS A 180 -1.86 -18.91 5.59
C CYS A 180 -1.78 -20.07 6.57
N LEU A 181 -0.90 -19.98 7.58
CA LEU A 181 -0.73 -21.02 8.60
C LEU A 181 -2.02 -21.26 9.38
N TYR A 182 -2.74 -20.19 9.69
CA TYR A 182 -3.99 -20.29 10.44
C TYR A 182 -5.12 -20.91 9.62
N LEU A 183 -5.29 -20.52 8.35
CA LEU A 183 -6.31 -21.14 7.48
C LEU A 183 -6.02 -22.62 7.23
N GLN A 184 -4.74 -23.02 7.15
CA GLN A 184 -4.36 -24.44 7.11
C GLN A 184 -4.74 -25.19 8.39
N SER A 185 -4.65 -24.56 9.56
CA SER A 185 -5.08 -25.16 10.83
C SER A 185 -6.60 -25.38 10.88
N GLN A 186 -7.39 -24.40 10.43
CA GLN A 186 -8.86 -24.49 10.38
C GLN A 186 -9.37 -25.53 9.37
N ARG A 187 -8.63 -25.75 8.28
CA ARG A 187 -8.90 -26.82 7.31
C ARG A 187 -8.91 -28.22 7.93
N ASN A 188 -8.19 -28.42 9.05
CA ASN A 188 -8.15 -29.70 9.75
C ASN A 188 -9.35 -29.90 10.70
N GLY A 189 -10.16 -28.88 10.98
CA GLY A 189 -11.20 -28.90 12.01
C GLY A 189 -12.67 -28.99 11.54
N LEU A 190 -13.04 -28.49 10.36
CA LEU A 190 -14.45 -28.46 9.90
C LEU A 190 -14.62 -28.93 8.45
N ALA A 191 -15.27 -30.10 8.28
CA ALA A 191 -15.48 -30.73 6.97
C ALA A 191 -16.47 -29.99 6.04
N GLY A 192 -17.33 -29.11 6.57
CA GLY A 192 -18.39 -28.42 5.81
C GLY A 192 -17.99 -27.07 5.18
N THR A 193 -16.91 -26.42 5.64
CA THR A 193 -16.55 -25.05 5.19
C THR A 193 -15.45 -25.04 4.12
N ARG A 194 -15.03 -26.22 3.63
CA ARG A 194 -13.82 -26.39 2.80
C ARG A 194 -13.81 -25.56 1.52
N GLU A 195 -14.90 -25.52 0.77
CA GLU A 195 -14.97 -24.80 -0.52
C GLU A 195 -14.90 -23.27 -0.35
N MET A 196 -15.64 -22.74 0.63
CA MET A 196 -15.66 -21.31 0.91
C MET A 196 -14.34 -20.84 1.51
N VAL A 197 -13.74 -21.66 2.38
CA VAL A 197 -12.40 -21.44 2.94
C VAL A 197 -11.36 -21.46 1.83
N ASP A 198 -11.39 -22.42 0.89
CA ASP A 198 -10.45 -22.48 -0.23
C ASP A 198 -10.55 -21.25 -1.14
N ALA A 199 -11.76 -20.81 -1.48
CA ALA A 199 -11.96 -19.62 -2.29
C ALA A 199 -11.40 -18.36 -1.60
N ILE A 200 -11.64 -18.20 -0.29
CA ILE A 200 -11.09 -17.09 0.50
C ILE A 200 -9.57 -17.20 0.60
N ILE A 201 -9.01 -18.40 0.81
CA ILE A 201 -7.56 -18.63 0.83
C ILE A 201 -6.96 -18.19 -0.50
N VAL A 202 -7.48 -18.70 -1.62
CA VAL A 202 -6.93 -18.42 -2.95
C VAL A 202 -6.98 -16.91 -3.23
N ILE A 203 -8.10 -16.25 -2.96
CA ILE A 203 -8.22 -14.80 -3.18
C ILE A 203 -7.27 -14.02 -2.26
N THR A 204 -7.18 -14.38 -0.98
CA THR A 204 -6.37 -13.63 -0.02
C THR A 204 -4.87 -13.89 -0.21
N VAL A 205 -4.48 -15.11 -0.55
CA VAL A 205 -3.10 -15.48 -0.89
C VAL A 205 -2.70 -14.80 -2.18
N ASN A 206 -3.54 -14.79 -3.20
CA ASN A 206 -3.22 -14.12 -4.46
C ASN A 206 -3.05 -12.61 -4.27
N ASN A 207 -3.92 -11.99 -3.45
CA ASN A 207 -3.81 -10.56 -3.11
C ASN A 207 -2.59 -10.26 -2.22
N GLY A 208 -2.29 -11.12 -1.24
CA GLY A 208 -1.13 -11.01 -0.36
C GLY A 208 0.19 -11.23 -1.09
N ALA A 209 0.23 -12.17 -2.04
CA ALA A 209 1.39 -12.42 -2.89
C ALA A 209 1.66 -11.24 -3.81
N LEU A 210 0.62 -10.69 -4.44
CA LEU A 210 0.75 -9.51 -5.31
C LEU A 210 1.33 -8.31 -4.53
N THR A 211 0.81 -8.03 -3.33
CA THR A 211 1.32 -6.95 -2.47
C THR A 211 2.76 -7.19 -2.03
N CYS A 212 3.15 -8.42 -1.67
CA CYS A 212 4.53 -8.77 -1.37
C CYS A 212 5.47 -8.55 -2.56
N VAL A 213 5.07 -8.97 -3.78
CA VAL A 213 5.85 -8.77 -5.00
C VAL A 213 6.06 -7.29 -5.28
N VAL A 214 5.01 -6.47 -5.14
CA VAL A 214 5.09 -5.02 -5.33
C VAL A 214 6.02 -4.38 -4.29
N ALA A 215 5.95 -4.79 -3.03
CA ALA A 215 6.80 -4.26 -1.97
C ALA A 215 8.29 -4.60 -2.21
N VAL A 216 8.59 -5.84 -2.63
CA VAL A 216 9.95 -6.27 -2.99
C VAL A 216 10.45 -5.53 -4.23
N ALA A 217 9.63 -5.40 -5.27
CA ALA A 217 9.98 -4.64 -6.47
C ALA A 217 10.30 -3.16 -6.15
N SER A 218 9.54 -2.57 -5.24
CA SER A 218 9.75 -1.20 -4.76
C SER A 218 11.10 -1.07 -4.02
N LEU A 219 11.44 -2.03 -3.16
CA LEU A 219 12.75 -2.08 -2.48
C LEU A 219 13.91 -2.25 -3.46
N ILE A 220 13.73 -3.08 -4.49
CA ILE A 220 14.75 -3.27 -5.54
C ILE A 220 14.94 -1.95 -6.31
N CYS A 221 13.86 -1.25 -6.67
CA CYS A 221 13.98 0.05 -7.34
C CYS A 221 14.74 1.07 -6.48
N VAL A 222 14.40 1.20 -5.21
CA VAL A 222 15.05 2.14 -4.29
C VAL A 222 16.53 1.79 -4.07
N SER A 223 16.85 0.50 -3.93
CA SER A 223 18.23 0.05 -3.77
C SER A 223 19.06 0.21 -5.04
N ARG A 224 18.48 0.02 -6.23
CA ARG A 224 19.15 0.30 -7.51
C ARG A 224 19.46 1.78 -7.67
N THR A 225 18.52 2.66 -7.34
CA THR A 225 18.78 4.10 -7.25
C THR A 225 19.88 4.42 -6.24
N SER A 226 20.03 3.65 -5.15
CA SER A 226 21.17 3.85 -4.24
C SER A 226 22.53 3.47 -4.87
N SER A 227 22.60 2.34 -5.58
CA SER A 227 23.86 1.86 -6.21
C SER A 227 24.37 2.75 -7.34
N LEU A 228 23.47 3.33 -8.14
CA LEU A 228 23.82 4.24 -9.24
C LEU A 228 24.46 5.54 -8.73
N PHE A 229 24.05 6.03 -7.55
CA PHE A 229 24.60 7.26 -6.97
C PHE A 229 25.90 7.04 -6.20
N THR A 230 26.12 5.87 -5.60
CA THR A 230 27.41 5.52 -4.99
C THR A 230 28.49 5.36 -6.06
N ALA A 231 28.15 4.78 -7.22
CA ALA A 231 29.05 4.67 -8.36
C ALA A 231 29.37 6.02 -9.03
N ALA A 232 28.48 7.01 -8.96
CA ALA A 232 28.70 8.35 -9.51
C ALA A 232 29.49 9.30 -8.58
N ARG A 233 29.82 8.86 -7.34
CA ARG A 233 30.66 9.59 -6.39
C ARG A 233 32.10 9.06 -6.30
N CYS A 234 32.43 7.97 -7.01
CA CYS A 234 33.79 7.50 -7.25
C CYS A 234 34.27 7.97 -8.62
#